data_AF-W0ZEL1-F1
#
_entry.id   AF-W0ZEL1-F1
#
_cell.length_a   1.000
_cell.length_b   1.000
_cell.length_c   1.000
_cell.angle_alpha   90.00
_cell.angle_beta   90.00
_cell.angle_gamma   90.00
#
_symmetry.space_group_name_H-M   'P 1'
#
loop_
_entity.id
_entity.type
_entity.pdbx_description
1 polymer ?
#
loop_
_entity_poly.entity_id
_entity_poly.type
_entity_poly.pdbx_seq_one_letter_code
_entity_poly.pdbx_strand_id
1 'polypeptide(L)' 'MQLVVMAAALVLAEVGQVCSFSCHPKNVSIPVESCGISGCVHTTICEGRCYHE' A
#
# COMPACT_ATOMS: atom_id res chain seq x y z
N MET A 1 27.13 -13.56 18.80
CA MET A 1 26.71 -13.69 17.37
C MET A 1 25.24 -13.97 17.18
N GLN A 2 24.56 -14.71 18.07
CA GLN A 2 23.14 -15.09 17.86
C GLN A 2 22.14 -13.91 17.88
N LEU A 3 22.41 -12.87 18.67
CA LEU A 3 21.54 -11.68 18.75
C LEU A 3 21.43 -10.91 17.41
N VAL A 4 22.52 -10.88 16.64
CA VAL A 4 22.55 -10.22 15.32
C VAL A 4 21.70 -10.98 14.30
N VAL A 5 21.67 -12.30 14.40
CA VAL A 5 20.86 -13.18 13.53
C VAL A 5 19.37 -12.97 13.80
N MET A 6 18.97 -12.84 15.07
CA MET A 6 17.59 -12.56 15.45
C MET A 6 17.13 -11.17 14.97
N ALA A 7 17.99 -10.16 15.06
CA ALA A 7 17.70 -8.83 14.54
C ALA A 7 17.52 -8.83 13.01
N ALA A 8 18.38 -9.56 12.28
CA ALA A 8 18.24 -9.70 10.83
C ALA A 8 16.96 -10.46 10.42
N ALA A 9 16.59 -11.50 11.17
CA ALA A 9 15.36 -12.26 10.94
C ALA A 9 14.10 -11.43 11.22
N LEU A 10 14.11 -10.58 12.26
CA LEU A 10 13.02 -9.67 12.58
C LEU A 10 12.81 -8.61 11.49
N VAL A 11 13.90 -8.01 10.99
CA VAL A 11 13.86 -7.06 9.86
C VAL A 11 13.33 -7.74 8.59
N LEU A 12 13.74 -8.98 8.29
CA LEU A 12 13.21 -9.74 7.15
C LEU A 12 11.73 -10.12 7.31
N ALA A 13 11.28 -10.37 8.56
CA ALA A 13 9.88 -10.68 8.85
C ALA A 13 8.97 -9.44 8.72
N GLU A 14 9.46 -8.24 9.04
CA GLU A 14 8.75 -6.97 8.76
C GLU A 14 8.63 -6.70 7.24
N VAL A 15 9.53 -7.25 6.43
CA VAL A 15 9.47 -7.24 4.95
C VAL A 15 8.53 -8.36 4.41
N GLY A 16 7.84 -9.08 5.30
CA GLY A 16 6.86 -10.12 4.98
C GLY A 16 5.47 -9.59 4.60
N GLN A 17 5.25 -8.27 4.59
CA GLN A 17 4.15 -7.72 3.81
C GLN A 17 4.54 -7.96 2.35
N VAL A 18 3.94 -8.97 1.70
CA VAL A 18 4.12 -9.20 0.26
C VAL A 18 3.77 -7.89 -0.44
N CYS A 19 4.79 -7.11 -0.78
CA CYS A 19 4.66 -5.96 -1.65
C CYS A 19 4.28 -6.54 -3.01
N SER A 20 2.98 -6.77 -3.20
CA SER A 20 2.42 -7.08 -4.50
C SER A 20 2.69 -5.87 -5.37
N PHE A 21 3.78 -5.92 -6.13
CA PHE A 21 4.12 -4.86 -7.06
C PHE A 21 3.14 -4.81 -8.22
N SER A 22 2.26 -5.80 -8.42
CA SER A 22 1.26 -5.75 -9.49
C SER A 22 0.14 -4.77 -9.19
N CYS A 23 -0.28 -4.05 -10.23
CA CYS A 23 -1.48 -3.22 -10.23
C CYS A 23 -2.71 -4.03 -9.80
N HIS A 24 -3.47 -3.53 -8.81
CA HIS A 24 -4.71 -4.13 -8.33
C HIS A 24 -5.70 -3.07 -7.85
N PRO A 25 -7.01 -3.36 -7.82
CA PRO A 25 -8.00 -2.46 -7.25
C PRO A 25 -7.85 -2.34 -5.72
N LYS A 26 -7.95 -1.11 -5.20
CA LYS A 26 -7.89 -0.78 -3.78
C LYS A 26 -9.02 0.17 -3.39
N ASN A 27 -9.78 -0.20 -2.35
CA ASN A 27 -10.79 0.66 -1.76
C ASN A 27 -10.15 1.85 -1.04
N VAL A 28 -10.64 3.05 -1.29
CA VAL A 28 -10.15 4.30 -0.70
C VAL A 28 -11.31 5.24 -0.37
N SER A 29 -11.05 6.18 0.53
CA SER A 29 -11.92 7.32 0.80
C SER A 29 -11.20 8.58 0.34
N ILE A 30 -11.77 9.27 -0.65
CA ILE A 30 -11.16 10.44 -1.30
C ILE A 30 -11.93 11.68 -0.87
N PRO A 31 -11.28 12.67 -0.23
CA PRO A 31 -11.90 13.96 0.03
C PRO A 31 -12.11 14.70 -1.30
N VAL A 32 -13.32 15.19 -1.52
CA VAL A 32 -13.70 15.95 -2.71
C VAL A 32 -14.39 17.25 -2.30
N GLU A 33 -14.27 18.25 -3.15
CA GLU A 33 -15.03 19.49 -3.04
C GLU A 33 -15.83 19.70 -4.32
N SER A 34 -17.13 19.95 -4.17
CA SER A 34 -18.01 20.29 -5.29
C SER A 34 -18.97 21.38 -4.86
N CYS A 35 -19.06 22.45 -5.64
CA CYS A 35 -19.93 23.59 -5.37
C CYS A 35 -19.79 24.15 -3.93
N GLY A 36 -18.58 24.19 -3.37
CA GLY A 36 -18.30 24.68 -2.02
C GLY A 36 -18.71 23.71 -0.89
N ILE A 37 -19.11 22.49 -1.23
CA ILE A 37 -19.40 21.42 -0.28
C ILE A 37 -18.22 20.45 -0.29
N SER A 38 -17.58 20.27 0.86
CA SER A 38 -16.56 19.24 1.06
C SER A 38 -17.20 17.95 1.56
N GLY A 39 -16.77 16.81 1.02
CA GLY A 39 -17.22 15.49 1.44
C GLY A 39 -16.18 14.41 1.16
N CYS A 40 -16.44 13.19 1.60
CA CYS A 40 -15.60 12.03 1.29
C CYS A 40 -16.37 11.05 0.41
N VAL A 41 -15.74 10.62 -0.69
CA VAL A 41 -16.29 9.60 -1.59
C VAL A 41 -15.55 8.29 -1.33
N HIS A 42 -16.30 7.25 -1.01
CA HIS A 42 -15.79 5.88 -0.94
C HIS A 42 -15.79 5.30 -2.35
N THR A 43 -14.61 4.92 -2.85
CA THR A 43 -14.45 4.42 -4.22
C THR A 43 -13.26 3.46 -4.30
N THR A 44 -13.03 2.88 -5.48
CA THR A 44 -11.89 2.02 -5.80
C THR A 44 -10.93 2.74 -6.74
N ILE A 45 -9.63 2.68 -6.44
CA ILE A 45 -8.54 3.11 -7.32
C ILE A 45 -7.68 1.92 -7.74
N CYS A 46 -6.81 2.10 -8.74
CA CYS A 46 -5.77 1.13 -9.06
C CYS A 46 -4.47 1.51 -8.32
N GLU A 47 -3.90 0.59 -7.54
CA GLU A 47 -2.63 0.77 -6.84
C GLU A 47 -1.63 -0.33 -7.23
N GLY A 48 -0.36 0.04 -7.43
CA GLY A 48 0.72 -0.89 -7.77
C GLY A 48 1.56 -0.41 -8.95
N ARG A 49 2.40 -1.30 -9.48
CA ARG A 49 3.26 -1.09 -10.65
C ARG A 49 2.82 -2.01 -11.78
N CYS A 50 2.97 -1.53 -13.01
CA CYS A 50 2.80 -2.34 -14.21
C CYS A 50 4.19 -2.71 -14.74
N TYR A 51 4.32 -3.91 -15.29
CA TYR A 51 5.51 -4.29 -16.06
C TYR A 51 5.44 -3.64 -17.45
N HIS A 52 6.58 -3.17 -17.95
CA HIS A 52 6.72 -2.62 -19.30
C HIS A 52 7.90 -3.33 -19.97
N GLU A 53 7.66 -3.93 -21.14
CA GLU A 53 8.64 -4.71 -21.93
C GLU A 53 9.56 -3.84 -22.79
#